data_AF-A0A059FE32-F1
#
_entry.id   AF-A0A059FE32-F1
#
_cell.length_a   1.000
_cell.length_b   1.000
_cell.length_c   1.000
_cell.angle_alpha   90.00
_cell.angle_beta   90.00
_cell.angle_gamma   90.00
#
_symmetry.space_group_name_H-M   'P 1'
#
loop_
_entity.id
_entity.type
_entity.pdbx_description
1 polymer ?
#
loop_
_entity_poly.entity_id
_entity_poly.type
_entity_poly.pdbx_seq_one_letter_code
_entity_poly.pdbx_strand_id
1 'polypeptide(L)'
;MAYASGVQVSGLAGVVGAAVGGYIGFTQAADVSNLSPITGALVLGGVGLVAGSAGAFLLKSLMQFVIYVILIAVLAYFFQTQIEQMTGINPVEATLSFLTDLGIPVGRIPGADDAVTHPN
;
A
#
# COMPACT_ATOMS: atom_id res chain seq x y z
N MET A 1 10.34 18.83 -4.14
CA MET A 1 8.95 18.93 -4.64
C MET A 1 7.99 17.82 -4.16
N ALA A 2 8.45 16.65 -3.67
CA ALA A 2 7.56 15.56 -3.20
C ALA A 2 6.81 15.79 -1.87
N TYR A 3 7.32 16.68 -1.01
CA TYR A 3 6.66 17.04 0.26
C TYR A 3 5.43 17.93 0.05
N ALA A 4 5.50 18.91 -0.86
CA ALA A 4 4.38 19.82 -1.16
C ALA A 4 3.15 19.08 -1.74
N SER A 5 3.39 18.12 -2.65
CA SER A 5 2.33 17.25 -3.18
C SER A 5 1.70 16.35 -2.10
N GLY A 6 2.50 15.89 -1.13
CA GLY A 6 1.99 15.07 -0.03
C GLY A 6 1.04 15.81 0.91
N VAL A 7 1.39 17.05 1.24
CA VAL A 7 0.56 17.91 2.10
C VAL A 7 -0.77 18.25 1.38
N GLN A 8 -0.74 18.47 0.07
CA GLN A 8 -1.95 18.72 -0.73
C GLN A 8 -2.87 17.49 -0.79
N VAL A 9 -2.32 16.28 -1.01
CA VAL A 9 -3.12 15.05 -1.07
C VAL A 9 -3.67 14.65 0.31
N SER A 10 -2.87 14.78 1.37
CA SER A 10 -3.33 14.52 2.74
C SER A 10 -4.39 15.54 3.18
N GLY A 11 -4.22 16.82 2.83
CA GLY A 11 -5.22 17.85 3.08
C GLY A 11 -6.52 17.59 2.32
N LEU A 12 -6.44 17.23 1.04
CA LEU A 12 -7.61 16.88 0.23
C LEU A 12 -8.35 15.66 0.81
N ALA A 13 -7.61 14.61 1.17
CA ALA A 13 -8.21 13.42 1.78
C ALA A 13 -8.83 13.71 3.16
N GLY A 14 -8.24 14.62 3.94
CA GLY A 14 -8.83 15.13 5.17
C GLY A 14 -10.14 15.88 4.91
N VAL A 15 -10.19 16.78 3.92
CA VAL A 15 -11.42 17.49 3.55
C VAL A 15 -12.51 16.54 3.08
N VAL A 16 -12.16 15.55 2.25
CA VAL A 16 -13.11 14.52 1.79
C VAL A 16 -13.62 13.69 2.98
N GLY A 17 -12.72 13.27 3.87
CA GLY A 17 -13.09 12.55 5.09
C GLY A 17 -14.00 13.38 5.98
N ALA A 18 -13.73 14.68 6.13
CA ALA A 18 -14.56 15.60 6.91
C ALA A 18 -15.96 15.79 6.31
N ALA A 19 -16.06 15.89 4.99
CA ALA A 19 -17.33 16.00 4.30
C ALA A 19 -18.18 14.73 4.44
N VAL A 20 -17.57 13.56 4.24
CA VAL A 20 -18.26 12.26 4.39
C VAL A 20 -18.66 12.03 5.85
N GLY A 21 -17.74 12.23 6.79
CA GLY A 21 -18.02 12.08 8.22
C GLY A 21 -19.08 13.07 8.71
N GLY A 22 -19.02 14.32 8.25
CA GLY A 22 -20.01 15.35 8.61
C GLY A 22 -21.40 15.05 8.08
N TYR A 23 -21.51 14.55 6.85
CA TYR A 23 -22.79 14.12 6.26
C TYR A 23 -23.40 12.92 7.01
N ILE A 24 -22.58 11.91 7.31
CA ILE A 24 -23.01 10.74 8.09
C ILE A 24 -23.43 11.17 9.51
N GLY A 25 -22.66 12.05 10.15
CA GLY A 25 -22.99 12.53 11.49
C GLY A 25 -24.22 13.43 11.54
N PHE A 26 -24.45 14.24 10.51
CA PHE A 26 -25.66 15.06 10.41
C PHE A 26 -26.92 14.20 10.32
N THR A 27 -26.89 13.17 9.47
CA THR A 27 -28.03 12.27 9.24
C THR A 27 -28.27 11.36 10.44
N GLN A 28 -27.23 10.75 11.01
CA GLN A 28 -27.37 9.90 12.19
C GLN A 28 -27.81 10.66 13.44
N ALA A 29 -27.35 11.90 13.65
CA ALA A 29 -27.80 12.70 14.78
C ALA A 29 -29.23 13.26 14.59
N ALA A 30 -29.73 13.36 13.35
CA ALA A 30 -31.12 13.73 13.09
C ALA A 30 -32.12 12.62 13.52
N ASP A 31 -31.68 11.37 13.51
CA ASP A 31 -32.50 10.21 13.89
C ASP A 31 -32.41 9.88 15.40
N VAL A 32 -31.54 10.55 16.16
CA VAL A 32 -31.33 10.33 17.59
C VAL A 32 -31.84 11.51 18.40
N SER A 33 -32.89 11.30 19.19
CA SER A 33 -33.64 12.34 19.93
C SER A 33 -32.87 13.13 20.99
N ASN A 34 -31.59 12.83 21.24
CA ASN A 34 -30.76 13.44 22.27
C ASN A 34 -29.53 14.20 21.74
N LEU A 35 -29.38 14.36 20.43
CA LEU A 35 -28.21 15.00 19.82
C LEU A 35 -28.62 16.00 18.73
N SER A 36 -28.01 17.18 18.75
CA SER A 36 -28.19 18.15 17.68
C SER A 36 -27.53 17.63 16.38
N PRO A 37 -28.21 17.68 15.22
CA PRO A 37 -27.64 17.30 13.92
C PRO A 37 -26.32 18.01 13.60
N ILE A 38 -26.20 19.28 14.01
CA ILE A 38 -24.99 20.08 13.82
C ILE A 38 -23.84 19.53 14.68
N THR A 39 -24.14 19.12 15.92
CA THR A 39 -23.14 18.52 16.81
C THR A 39 -22.66 17.17 16.27
N GLY A 40 -23.57 16.33 15.75
CA GLY A 40 -23.22 15.07 15.08
C GLY A 40 -22.31 15.29 13.87
N ALA A 41 -22.65 16.28 13.03
CA ALA A 41 -21.85 16.64 11.86
C ALA A 41 -20.44 17.12 12.23
N LEU A 42 -20.30 17.93 13.27
CA LEU A 42 -18.99 18.44 13.71
C LEU A 42 -18.11 17.35 14.31
N VAL A 43 -18.69 16.44 15.11
CA VAL A 43 -17.93 15.34 15.73
C VAL A 43 -17.47 14.34 14.68
N LEU A 44 -18.39 13.80 13.89
CA LEU A 44 -18.02 12.82 12.86
C LEU A 44 -17.28 13.45 11.68
N GLY A 45 -17.51 14.72 11.36
CA GLY A 45 -16.70 15.49 10.42
C GLY A 45 -15.27 15.70 10.92
N GLY A 46 -15.08 16.02 12.20
CA GLY A 46 -13.75 16.10 12.81
C GLY A 46 -13.01 14.77 12.79
N VAL A 47 -13.69 13.67 13.12
CA VAL A 47 -13.12 12.31 13.05
C VAL A 47 -12.76 11.96 11.60
N GLY A 48 -13.67 12.24 10.66
CA GLY A 48 -13.45 12.02 9.23
C GLY A 48 -12.26 12.82 8.69
N LEU A 49 -12.04 14.04 9.18
CA LEU A 49 -10.88 14.86 8.82
C LEU A 49 -9.55 14.19 9.22
N VAL A 50 -9.49 13.73 10.46
CA VAL A 50 -8.29 13.07 11.00
C VAL A 50 -8.07 11.71 10.33
N ALA A 51 -9.11 10.90 10.20
CA ALA A 51 -9.03 9.58 9.58
C ALA A 51 -8.67 9.68 8.09
N GLY A 52 -9.27 10.62 7.35
CA GLY A 52 -8.98 10.84 5.93
C GLY A 52 -7.55 11.31 5.68
N SER A 53 -7.07 12.27 6.50
CA SER A 53 -5.70 12.77 6.37
C SER A 53 -4.64 11.73 6.76
N ALA A 54 -4.88 10.96 7.82
CA ALA A 54 -4.01 9.86 8.25
C ALA A 54 -4.01 8.71 7.25
N GLY A 55 -5.17 8.32 6.71
CA GLY A 55 -5.30 7.27 5.70
C GLY A 55 -4.51 7.59 4.43
N ALA A 56 -4.58 8.83 3.94
CA ALA A 56 -3.80 9.25 2.79
C ALA A 56 -2.29 9.28 3.06
N PHE A 57 -1.87 9.63 4.28
CA PHE A 57 -0.46 9.55 4.68
C PHE A 57 0.05 8.10 4.67
N LEU A 58 -0.72 7.16 5.24
CA LEU A 58 -0.39 5.75 5.24
C LEU A 58 -0.28 5.19 3.81
N LEU A 59 -1.26 5.51 2.96
CA LEU A 59 -1.25 5.07 1.57
C LEU A 59 -0.06 5.63 0.80
N LYS A 60 0.28 6.91 1.02
CA LYS A 60 1.46 7.53 0.43
C LYS A 60 2.75 6.86 0.91
N SER A 61 2.88 6.61 2.21
CA SER A 61 4.04 5.95 2.80
C SER A 61 4.22 4.54 2.22
N LEU A 62 3.12 3.79 2.08
CA LEU A 62 3.12 2.48 1.45
C LEU A 62 3.59 2.54 0.00
N MET A 63 3.08 3.48 -0.80
CA MET A 63 3.50 3.65 -2.20
C MET A 63 4.99 3.98 -2.30
N GLN A 64 5.49 4.84 -1.42
CA GLN A 64 6.91 5.17 -1.38
C GLN A 64 7.76 3.96 -0.96
N PHE A 65 7.29 3.15 -0.01
CA PHE A 65 7.94 1.91 0.38
C PHE A 65 8.02 0.93 -0.80
N VAL A 66 6.93 0.71 -1.52
CA VAL A 66 6.88 -0.17 -2.70
C VAL A 66 7.87 0.28 -3.77
N ILE A 67 7.96 1.59 -4.05
CA ILE A 67 8.92 2.13 -5.02
C ILE A 67 10.36 1.80 -4.58
N TYR A 68 10.70 1.96 -3.31
CA TYR A 68 12.04 1.63 -2.83
C TYR A 68 12.34 0.13 -2.92
N VAL A 69 11.37 -0.74 -2.62
CA VAL A 69 11.52 -2.19 -2.80
C VAL A 69 11.81 -2.52 -4.27
N ILE A 70 11.09 -1.91 -5.21
CA ILE A 70 11.32 -2.09 -6.65
C ILE A 70 12.72 -1.61 -7.05
N LEU A 71 13.13 -0.43 -6.59
CA LEU A 71 14.47 0.09 -6.88
C LEU A 71 15.57 -0.83 -6.36
N ILE A 72 15.41 -1.36 -5.15
CA ILE A 72 16.33 -2.35 -4.57
C ILE A 72 16.36 -3.62 -5.43
N ALA A 73 15.20 -4.13 -5.83
CA ALA A 73 15.12 -5.32 -6.68
C ALA A 73 15.80 -5.12 -8.04
N VAL A 74 15.63 -3.95 -8.66
CA VAL A 74 16.29 -3.60 -9.93
C VAL A 74 17.82 -3.58 -9.77
N LEU A 75 18.33 -2.96 -8.70
CA LEU A 75 19.76 -2.92 -8.42
C LEU A 75 20.31 -4.33 -8.13
N ALA A 76 19.61 -5.11 -7.32
CA ALA A 76 19.98 -6.47 -6.97
C ALA A 76 20.04 -7.38 -8.22
N TYR A 77 19.11 -7.22 -9.15
CA TYR A 77 19.09 -7.95 -10.42
C TYR A 77 20.22 -7.50 -11.36
N PHE A 78 20.41 -6.19 -11.54
CA PHE A 78 21.42 -5.66 -12.45
C PHE A 78 22.85 -5.98 -11.99
N PHE A 79 23.10 -5.88 -10.68
CA PHE A 79 24.39 -6.16 -10.07
C PHE A 79 24.52 -7.58 -9.52
N GLN A 80 23.64 -8.50 -9.93
CA GLN A 80 23.59 -9.86 -9.35
C GLN A 80 24.95 -10.56 -9.35
N THR A 81 25.71 -10.45 -10.44
CA THR A 81 27.01 -11.11 -10.58
C THR A 81 28.06 -10.52 -9.64
N GLN A 82 28.07 -9.20 -9.47
CA GLN A 82 29.01 -8.55 -8.55
C GLN A 82 28.64 -8.87 -7.10
N ILE A 83 27.34 -8.88 -6.77
CA ILE A 83 26.85 -9.24 -5.44
C ILE A 83 27.22 -10.68 -5.11
N GLU A 84 27.03 -11.60 -6.05
CA GLU A 84 27.39 -13.02 -5.89
C GLU A 84 28.89 -13.22 -5.70
N GLN A 85 29.74 -12.49 -6.45
CA GLN A 85 31.19 -12.53 -6.28
C GLN A 85 31.65 -11.99 -4.92
N MET A 86 30.92 -11.04 -4.34
CA MET A 86 31.27 -10.43 -3.05
C MET A 86 30.72 -11.22 -1.85
N THR A 87 29.53 -11.80 -2.00
CA THR A 87 28.79 -12.40 -0.87
C THR A 87 28.71 -13.93 -0.95
N GLY A 88 29.01 -14.52 -2.11
CA GLY A 88 28.77 -15.94 -2.40
C GLY A 88 27.28 -16.28 -2.56
N ILE A 89 26.38 -15.29 -2.53
CA ILE A 89 24.93 -15.48 -2.56
C ILE A 89 24.36 -14.81 -3.80
N ASN A 90 23.60 -15.55 -4.59
CA ASN A 90 22.83 -14.96 -5.69
C ASN A 90 21.58 -14.27 -5.13
N PRO A 91 21.42 -12.94 -5.29
CA PRO A 91 20.33 -12.20 -4.67
C PRO A 91 18.95 -12.55 -5.26
N VAL A 92 18.90 -13.00 -6.52
CA VAL A 92 17.66 -13.43 -7.18
C VAL A 92 17.20 -14.76 -6.59
N GLU A 93 18.10 -15.73 -6.52
CA GLU A 93 17.80 -17.05 -5.94
C GLU A 93 17.42 -16.96 -4.47
N ALA A 94 18.13 -16.15 -3.68
CA ALA A 94 17.78 -15.91 -2.28
C ALA A 94 16.36 -15.34 -2.12
N THR A 95 15.95 -14.45 -3.02
CA THR A 95 14.58 -13.89 -3.04
C THR A 95 13.56 -14.96 -3.41
N LEU A 96 13.85 -15.81 -4.40
CA LEU A 96 12.96 -16.92 -4.80
C LEU A 96 12.80 -17.96 -3.69
N SER A 97 13.88 -18.29 -2.99
CA SER A 97 13.83 -19.18 -1.82
C SER A 97 12.92 -18.59 -0.74
N PHE A 98 13.12 -17.31 -0.39
CA PHE A 98 12.29 -16.63 0.60
C PHE A 98 10.80 -16.61 0.23
N LEU A 99 10.46 -16.38 -1.04
CA LEU A 99 9.07 -16.42 -1.51
C LEU A 99 8.49 -17.82 -1.45
N THR A 100 9.29 -18.84 -1.80
CA THR A 100 8.89 -20.25 -1.68
C THR A 100 8.67 -20.64 -0.22
N ASP A 101 9.53 -20.19 0.69
CA ASP A 101 9.40 -20.43 2.13
C ASP A 101 8.16 -19.74 2.72
N LEU A 102 7.74 -18.62 2.14
CA LEU A 102 6.46 -17.97 2.43
C LEU A 102 5.23 -18.71 1.84
N GLY A 103 5.45 -19.80 1.10
CA GLY A 103 4.40 -20.58 0.44
C GLY A 103 3.88 -19.96 -0.86
N ILE A 104 4.60 -18.97 -1.42
CA ILE A 104 4.24 -18.34 -2.68
C ILE A 104 4.88 -19.15 -3.81
N PRO A 105 4.09 -19.76 -4.72
CA PRO A 105 4.64 -20.52 -5.82
C PRO A 105 5.36 -19.60 -6.79
N VAL A 106 6.68 -19.76 -6.90
CA VAL A 106 7.53 -19.05 -7.84
C VAL A 106 8.20 -20.06 -8.78
N GLY A 107 8.01 -19.87 -10.09
CA GLY A 107 8.70 -20.68 -11.11
C GLY A 107 7.95 -21.88 -11.68
N ARG A 108 6.66 -22.07 -11.41
CA ARG A 108 5.85 -23.11 -12.08
C ARG A 108 4.65 -22.46 -12.76
N ILE A 109 4.66 -22.37 -14.09
CA ILE A 109 3.44 -22.11 -14.86
C ILE A 109 2.86 -23.49 -15.18
N PRO A 110 1.75 -23.91 -14.56
CA PRO A 110 1.11 -25.17 -14.91
C PRO A 110 0.85 -25.22 -16.42
N GLY A 111 1.48 -26.17 -17.12
CA GLY A 111 1.36 -26.35 -18.58
C GLY A 111 2.56 -25.92 -19.43
N ALA A 112 3.55 -25.18 -18.92
CA ALA A 112 4.78 -24.85 -19.69
C ALA A 112 5.90 -25.89 -19.49
N ASP A 113 5.99 -26.45 -18.29
CA ASP A 113 7.07 -27.36 -17.88
C ASP A 113 6.82 -28.80 -18.33
N ASP A 114 5.56 -29.12 -18.64
CA ASP A 114 5.09 -30.44 -19.10
C ASP A 114 5.46 -30.69 -20.58
N ALA A 115 5.70 -29.63 -21.35
CA ALA A 115 6.07 -29.70 -22.76
C ALA A 115 7.56 -30.01 -23.00
N VAL A 116 8.41 -29.80 -21.98
CA VAL A 116 9.87 -30.00 -22.09
C VAL A 116 10.28 -31.39 -21.60
N THR A 117 9.48 -32.02 -20.74
CA THR A 117 9.81 -33.32 -20.12
C THR A 117 9.29 -34.54 -20.89
N HIS A 118 8.46 -34.34 -21.92
CA HIS A 118 8.01 -35.39 -22.84
C HIS A 118 8.11 -34.94 -24.31
N PRO A 119 9.31 -35.02 -24.93
CA PRO A 119 9.39 -35.03 -26.38
C PRO A 119 8.80 -36.36 -26.87
N ASN A 120 7.73 -36.29 -27.66
CA ASN A 120 7.36 -37.40 -28.53
C ASN A 120 8.43 -37.59 -29.61
#